data_AF-A0A090WNM1-F1
#
_entry.id   AF-A0A090WNM1-F1
#
_cell.length_a   1.000
_cell.length_b   1.000
_cell.length_c   1.000
_cell.angle_alpha   90.00
_cell.angle_beta   90.00
_cell.angle_gamma   90.00
#
_symmetry.space_group_name_H-M   'P 1'
#
loop_
_entity.id
_entity.type
_entity.pdbx_description
1 polymer ?
#
loop_
_entity_poly.entity_id
_entity_poly.type
_entity_poly.pdbx_seq_one_letter_code
_entity_poly.pdbx_strand_id
1 'polypeptide(L)'
;MKYRELGCFFVLSVIIVLLSLDVGMFWDNVLYGSKIGNHLIQNSLFRWDSIPVSIDNGHPPFLATLLASGWVLFGKSLSISHWMMLPFIFGLLYQLYYFVCFFVEGKYLKIAAFILVLADPTLLSQLVLISPEIFHLFFFFLALNSILRNNIFFQNIRSFFIGDCNVYRDDALFWGFSY
;
A
#
# COMPACT_ATOMS: atom_id res chain seq x y z
N MET A 1 -20.18 -6.47 -8.89
CA MET A 1 -20.49 -6.67 -7.45
C MET A 1 -21.64 -5.77 -7.05
N LYS A 2 -22.44 -6.18 -6.07
CA LYS A 2 -23.53 -5.35 -5.54
C LYS A 2 -22.96 -4.39 -4.49
N TYR A 3 -23.54 -3.18 -4.36
CA TYR A 3 -23.13 -2.17 -3.37
C TYR A 3 -22.96 -2.71 -1.94
N ARG A 4 -23.73 -3.75 -1.59
CA ARG A 4 -23.65 -4.44 -0.30
C ARG A 4 -22.28 -5.06 -0.02
N GLU A 5 -21.62 -5.60 -1.04
CA GLU A 5 -20.30 -6.25 -0.88
C GLU A 5 -19.20 -5.22 -0.64
N LEU A 6 -19.26 -4.06 -1.32
CA LEU A 6 -18.36 -2.94 -1.04
C LEU A 6 -18.54 -2.42 0.39
N GLY A 7 -19.79 -2.31 0.86
CA GLY A 7 -20.06 -1.92 2.24
C GLY A 7 -19.41 -2.86 3.27
N CYS A 8 -19.47 -4.18 3.04
CA CYS A 8 -18.82 -5.15 3.90
C CYS A 8 -17.29 -4.98 3.93
N PHE A 9 -16.64 -4.79 2.78
CA PHE A 9 -15.19 -4.57 2.74
C PHE A 9 -14.80 -3.27 3.42
N PHE A 10 -15.57 -2.20 3.24
CA PHE A 10 -15.32 -0.93 3.91
C PHE A 10 -15.41 -1.08 5.43
N VAL A 11 -16.45 -1.73 5.94
CA VAL A 11 -16.60 -2.00 7.38
C VAL A 11 -15.42 -2.84 7.90
N LEU A 12 -15.01 -3.87 7.16
CA LEU A 12 -13.85 -4.69 7.53
C LEU A 12 -12.55 -3.86 7.57
N SER A 13 -12.31 -2.99 6.59
CA SER A 13 -11.16 -2.09 6.58
C SER A 13 -11.15 -1.14 7.76
N VAL A 14 -12.31 -0.58 8.12
CA VAL A 14 -12.45 0.28 9.29
C VAL A 14 -12.15 -0.50 10.57
N ILE A 15 -12.65 -1.72 10.70
CA ILE A 15 -12.35 -2.58 11.86
C ILE A 15 -10.84 -2.83 11.96
N ILE A 16 -10.18 -3.16 10.86
CA ILE A 16 -8.72 -3.38 10.83
C ILE A 16 -7.97 -2.13 11.30
N VAL A 17 -8.33 -0.96 10.79
CA VAL A 17 -7.72 0.32 11.19
C VAL A 17 -7.96 0.63 12.67
N LEU A 18 -9.16 0.37 13.18
CA LEU A 18 -9.48 0.57 14.59
C LEU A 18 -8.64 -0.35 15.50
N LEU A 19 -8.43 -1.60 15.08
CA LEU A 19 -7.58 -2.54 15.80
C LEU A 19 -6.08 -2.21 15.69
N SER A 20 -5.67 -1.46 14.66
CA SER A 20 -4.28 -1.09 14.44
C SER A 20 -3.86 0.21 15.13
N LEU A 21 -4.78 1.01 15.70
CA LEU A 21 -4.48 2.37 16.20
C LEU A 21 -3.30 2.46 17.17
N ASP A 22 -3.12 1.45 18.02
CA ASP A 22 -2.05 1.40 19.03
C ASP A 22 -0.76 0.73 18.52
N VAL A 23 -0.77 0.24 17.27
CA VAL A 23 0.38 -0.42 16.65
C VAL A 23 1.33 0.65 16.12
N GLY A 24 2.54 0.70 16.68
CA GLY A 24 3.59 1.63 16.24
C GLY A 24 4.16 1.33 14.86
N MET A 25 4.98 2.25 14.35
CA MET A 25 5.86 1.96 13.21
C MET A 25 7.08 1.17 13.69
N PHE A 26 7.49 0.16 12.93
CA PHE A 26 8.61 -0.72 13.27
C PHE A 26 9.70 -0.71 12.21
N TRP A 27 10.96 -0.91 12.62
CA TRP A 27 12.13 -1.06 11.74
C TRP A 27 12.21 0.08 10.71
N ASP A 28 12.25 -0.27 9.43
CA ASP A 28 12.43 0.67 8.34
C ASP A 28 11.20 1.56 8.17
N ASN A 29 10.01 1.16 8.62
CA ASN A 29 8.81 1.99 8.55
C ASN A 29 8.95 3.27 9.39
N VAL A 30 9.80 3.25 10.43
CA VAL A 30 10.15 4.47 11.17
C VAL A 30 10.93 5.44 10.28
N LEU A 31 11.81 4.94 9.42
CA LEU A 31 12.53 5.74 8.45
C LEU A 31 11.58 6.21 7.33
N TYR A 32 10.91 5.28 6.64
CA TYR A 32 10.00 5.54 5.51
C TYR A 32 8.87 6.50 5.89
N GLY A 33 8.21 6.27 7.02
CA GLY A 33 7.04 7.04 7.43
C GLY A 33 7.39 8.23 8.30
N SER A 34 8.04 7.97 9.44
CA SER A 34 8.24 8.99 10.48
C SER A 34 9.34 9.98 10.13
N LYS A 35 10.58 9.53 9.89
CA LYS A 35 11.71 10.44 9.69
C LYS A 35 11.56 11.28 8.42
N ILE A 36 11.30 10.63 7.29
CA ILE A 36 11.09 11.32 6.01
C ILE A 36 9.82 12.18 6.07
N GLY A 37 8.72 11.67 6.64
CA GLY A 37 7.47 12.45 6.77
C GLY A 37 7.64 13.73 7.61
N ASN A 38 8.41 13.68 8.69
CA ASN A 38 8.72 14.87 9.49
C ASN A 38 9.57 15.88 8.73
N HIS A 39 10.54 15.41 7.95
CA HIS A 39 11.36 16.27 7.11
C HIS A 39 10.51 16.99 6.05
N LEU A 40 9.56 16.29 5.42
CA LEU A 40 8.65 16.85 4.42
C LEU A 40 7.69 17.90 5.01
N ILE A 41 7.23 17.73 6.25
CA ILE A 41 6.44 18.78 6.93
C ILE A 41 7.26 20.06 7.10
N GLN A 42 8.54 19.94 7.45
CA GLN A 42 9.42 21.09 7.73
C GLN A 42 9.91 21.79 6.45
N ASN A 43 10.13 21.04 5.36
CA ASN A 43 10.79 21.54 4.15
C ASN A 43 9.85 21.67 2.93
N SER A 44 8.57 21.31 3.07
CA SER A 44 7.49 21.20 2.07
C SER A 44 7.23 19.77 1.58
N LEU A 45 5.94 19.43 1.42
CA LEU A 45 5.46 18.06 1.15
C LEU A 45 6.02 17.41 -0.12
N PHE A 46 6.27 18.19 -1.17
CA PHE A 46 6.68 17.69 -2.48
C PHE A 46 8.16 17.95 -2.81
N ARG A 47 8.93 18.46 -1.85
CA ARG A 47 10.37 18.72 -2.02
C ARG A 47 11.18 17.47 -1.70
N TRP A 48 11.02 16.44 -2.52
CA TRP A 48 11.73 15.16 -2.35
C TRP A 48 13.24 15.31 -2.57
N ASP A 49 13.65 16.28 -3.38
CA ASP A 49 15.05 16.72 -3.59
C ASP A 49 15.74 17.19 -2.30
N SER A 50 14.96 17.64 -1.32
CA SER A 50 15.50 18.21 -0.08
C SER A 50 15.82 17.16 0.98
N ILE A 51 15.53 15.88 0.75
CA ILE A 51 15.74 14.80 1.72
C ILE A 51 17.27 14.60 1.89
N PRO A 52 17.81 14.70 3.13
CA PRO A 52 19.23 14.52 3.34
C PRO A 52 19.64 13.06 3.16
N VAL A 53 20.84 12.83 2.61
CA VAL A 53 21.42 11.50 2.34
C VAL A 53 21.44 10.59 3.57
N SER A 54 21.46 11.16 4.79
CA SER A 54 21.43 10.38 6.04
C SER A 54 20.10 9.70 6.35
N ILE A 55 19.00 10.17 5.78
CA ILE A 55 17.66 9.57 5.92
C ILE A 55 17.08 9.11 4.59
N ASP A 56 17.79 9.37 3.49
CA ASP A 56 17.43 8.88 2.17
C ASP A 56 17.64 7.37 2.12
N ASN A 57 16.56 6.65 1.84
CA ASN A 57 16.52 5.21 1.69
C ASN A 57 16.53 4.79 0.20
N GLY A 58 16.69 5.74 -0.71
CA GLY A 58 16.70 5.52 -2.15
C GLY A 58 15.35 5.15 -2.74
N HIS A 59 14.27 5.17 -1.95
CA HIS A 59 12.92 4.84 -2.39
C HIS A 59 12.07 6.11 -2.59
N PRO A 60 11.14 6.13 -3.57
CA PRO A 60 10.19 7.21 -3.70
C PRO A 60 9.41 7.43 -2.38
N PRO A 61 9.38 8.66 -1.83
CA PRO A 61 8.84 8.94 -0.50
C PRO A 61 7.30 9.03 -0.51
N PHE A 62 6.63 8.09 -1.18
CA PHE A 62 5.17 8.06 -1.32
C PHE A 62 4.47 7.90 0.04
N LEU A 63 4.90 6.92 0.85
CA LEU A 63 4.38 6.72 2.20
C LEU A 63 4.56 7.98 3.04
N ALA A 64 5.78 8.54 3.04
CA ALA A 64 6.10 9.76 3.79
C ALA A 64 5.20 10.93 3.38
N THR A 65 4.98 11.12 2.08
CA THR A 65 4.16 12.21 1.53
C THR A 65 2.70 12.02 1.93
N LEU A 66 2.16 10.81 1.83
CA LEU A 66 0.81 10.47 2.26
C LEU A 66 0.62 10.77 3.75
N LEU A 67 1.52 10.28 4.61
CA LEU A 67 1.45 10.53 6.05
C LEU A 67 1.61 12.01 6.39
N ALA A 68 2.57 12.69 5.78
CA ALA A 68 2.80 14.12 6.01
C ALA A 68 1.58 14.96 5.59
N SER A 69 0.94 14.64 4.46
CA SER A 69 -0.31 15.31 4.06
C SER A 69 -1.44 15.09 5.07
N GLY A 70 -1.63 13.85 5.56
CA GLY A 70 -2.59 13.56 6.60
C GLY A 70 -2.29 14.33 7.90
N TRP A 71 -1.02 14.40 8.28
CA TRP A 71 -0.59 15.15 9.46
C TRP A 71 -0.77 16.66 9.33
N VAL A 72 -0.60 17.23 8.13
CA VAL A 72 -0.86 18.65 7.86
C VAL A 72 -2.36 18.96 7.94
N LEU A 73 -3.23 18.06 7.47
CA LEU A 73 -4.68 18.27 7.44
C LEU A 73 -5.37 18.03 8.78
N PHE A 74 -4.96 16.98 9.52
CA PHE A 74 -5.68 16.50 10.70
C PHE A 74 -4.86 16.58 12.00
N GLY A 75 -3.58 16.97 11.90
CA GLY A 75 -2.64 16.98 13.02
C GLY A 75 -1.72 15.76 13.04
N LYS A 76 -0.56 15.90 13.67
CA LYS A 76 0.41 14.80 13.76
C LYS A 76 0.01 13.81 14.85
N SER A 77 -0.42 12.61 14.47
CA SER A 77 -0.66 11.50 15.38
C SER A 77 -0.48 10.15 14.70
N LEU A 78 -0.24 9.10 15.49
CA LEU A 78 -0.14 7.72 14.99
C LEU A 78 -1.49 7.24 14.43
N SER A 79 -2.59 7.61 15.08
CA SER A 79 -3.94 7.25 14.62
C SER A 79 -4.23 7.82 13.24
N ILE A 80 -3.85 9.07 12.98
CA ILE A 80 -4.01 9.68 11.65
C ILE A 80 -3.20 8.91 10.61
N SER A 81 -1.99 8.45 10.95
CA SER A 81 -1.21 7.59 10.05
C SER A 81 -1.92 6.30 9.69
N HIS A 82 -2.56 5.63 10.66
CA HIS A 82 -3.38 4.43 10.39
C HIS A 82 -4.59 4.73 9.52
N TRP A 83 -5.29 5.84 9.79
CA TRP A 83 -6.42 6.27 8.96
C TRP A 83 -6.02 6.58 7.52
N MET A 84 -4.80 7.09 7.28
CA MET A 84 -4.30 7.30 5.91
C MET A 84 -4.09 5.99 5.14
N MET A 85 -3.97 4.85 5.82
CA MET A 85 -3.84 3.54 5.16
C MET A 85 -5.19 2.96 4.72
N LEU A 86 -6.31 3.45 5.28
CA LEU A 86 -7.67 2.96 5.01
C LEU A 86 -8.01 2.77 3.52
N PRO A 87 -7.79 3.75 2.62
CA PRO A 87 -8.13 3.58 1.20
C PRO A 87 -7.36 2.41 0.55
N PHE A 88 -6.14 2.14 0.99
CA PHE A 88 -5.29 1.08 0.46
C PHE A 88 -5.64 -0.28 1.07
N ILE A 89 -5.96 -0.33 2.37
CA ILE A 89 -6.53 -1.53 3.01
C ILE A 89 -7.82 -1.93 2.30
N PHE A 90 -8.73 -0.98 2.11
CA PHE A 90 -9.99 -1.20 1.40
C PHE A 90 -9.76 -1.67 -0.04
N GLY A 91 -8.90 -0.98 -0.77
CA GLY A 91 -8.52 -1.34 -2.12
C GLY A 91 -7.95 -2.76 -2.20
N LEU A 92 -7.04 -3.12 -1.29
CA LEU A 92 -6.41 -4.43 -1.26
C LEU A 92 -7.43 -5.54 -0.98
N LEU A 93 -8.28 -5.40 0.04
CA LEU A 93 -9.33 -6.39 0.34
C LEU A 93 -10.26 -6.59 -0.85
N TYR A 94 -10.65 -5.50 -1.52
CA TYR A 94 -11.47 -5.55 -2.72
C TYR A 94 -10.77 -6.29 -3.86
N GLN A 95 -9.51 -5.95 -4.16
CA GLN A 95 -8.76 -6.58 -5.24
C GLN A 95 -8.47 -8.06 -4.94
N LEU A 96 -8.20 -8.41 -3.68
CA LEU A 96 -8.00 -9.78 -3.26
C LEU A 96 -9.27 -10.63 -3.44
N TYR A 97 -10.44 -10.12 -3.04
CA TYR A 97 -11.70 -10.81 -3.28
C TYR A 97 -12.01 -10.95 -4.77
N TYR A 98 -11.74 -9.90 -5.54
CA TYR A 98 -11.96 -9.91 -6.99
C TYR A 98 -11.04 -10.90 -7.72
N PHE A 99 -9.83 -11.09 -7.21
CA PHE A 99 -8.89 -12.12 -7.65
C PHE A 99 -9.41 -13.52 -7.33
N VAL A 100 -9.81 -13.79 -6.09
CA VAL A 100 -10.39 -15.09 -5.68
C VAL A 100 -11.61 -15.46 -6.52
N CYS A 101 -12.47 -14.48 -6.80
CA CYS A 101 -13.66 -14.66 -7.64
C CYS A 101 -13.37 -15.05 -9.09
N PHE A 102 -12.14 -14.88 -9.57
CA PHE A 102 -11.71 -15.33 -10.90
C PHE A 102 -11.47 -16.84 -10.94
N PHE A 103 -10.90 -17.42 -9.88
CA PHE A 103 -10.50 -18.84 -9.86
C PHE A 103 -11.53 -19.78 -9.24
N VAL A 104 -12.34 -19.28 -8.30
CA VAL A 104 -13.27 -20.12 -7.54
C VAL A 104 -14.70 -19.85 -7.98
N GLU A 105 -15.43 -20.91 -8.32
CA GLU A 105 -16.86 -20.85 -8.61
C GLU A 105 -17.70 -21.18 -7.36
N GLY A 106 -18.94 -20.69 -7.34
CA GLY A 106 -19.85 -20.88 -6.19
C GLY A 106 -19.70 -19.81 -5.10
N LYS A 107 -20.85 -19.31 -4.62
CA LYS A 107 -20.90 -18.16 -3.69
C LYS A 107 -20.20 -18.44 -2.36
N TYR A 108 -20.46 -19.60 -1.75
CA TYR A 108 -19.90 -19.94 -0.44
C TYR A 108 -18.41 -20.26 -0.52
N LEU A 109 -17.98 -20.93 -1.58
CA LEU A 109 -16.57 -21.27 -1.81
C LEU A 109 -15.72 -20.01 -2.04
N LYS A 110 -16.23 -19.00 -2.76
CA LYS A 110 -15.55 -17.70 -2.92
C LYS A 110 -15.28 -17.02 -1.59
N ILE A 111 -16.26 -17.02 -0.68
CA ILE A 111 -16.12 -16.43 0.66
C ILE A 111 -15.12 -17.23 1.49
N ALA A 112 -15.22 -18.56 1.49
CA ALA A 112 -14.29 -19.42 2.22
C ALA A 112 -12.85 -19.27 1.72
N ALA A 113 -12.63 -19.25 0.41
CA ALA A 113 -11.32 -19.05 -0.19
C ALA A 113 -10.75 -17.65 0.14
N PHE A 114 -11.59 -16.62 0.12
CA PHE A 114 -11.17 -15.27 0.52
C PHE A 114 -10.75 -15.21 1.99
N ILE A 115 -11.53 -15.82 2.89
CA ILE A 115 -11.17 -15.91 4.32
C ILE A 115 -9.88 -16.71 4.49
N LEU A 116 -9.68 -17.78 3.73
CA LEU A 116 -8.45 -18.58 3.79
C LEU A 116 -7.22 -17.76 3.41
N VAL A 117 -7.31 -16.94 2.35
CA VAL A 117 -6.20 -16.05 1.95
C VAL A 117 -5.98 -14.95 3.00
N LEU A 118 -7.05 -14.39 3.57
CA LEU A 118 -6.94 -13.43 4.68
C LEU A 118 -6.42 -14.05 5.97
N ALA A 119 -6.56 -15.36 6.18
CA ALA A 119 -6.06 -16.03 7.37
C ALA A 119 -4.52 -16.17 7.35
N ASP A 120 -3.87 -15.86 6.23
CA ASP A 120 -2.43 -15.80 6.16
C ASP A 120 -1.88 -14.70 7.10
N PRO A 121 -1.01 -15.05 8.07
CA PRO A 121 -0.54 -14.11 9.07
C PRO A 121 0.35 -13.01 8.46
N THR A 122 0.99 -13.26 7.33
CA THR A 122 1.84 -12.25 6.67
C THR A 122 0.98 -11.16 6.04
N LEU A 123 -0.11 -11.54 5.36
CA LEU A 123 -1.07 -10.60 4.78
C LEU A 123 -1.76 -9.77 5.87
N LEU A 124 -2.20 -10.40 6.96
CA LEU A 124 -2.80 -9.68 8.09
C LEU A 124 -1.82 -8.68 8.72
N SER A 125 -0.55 -9.06 8.86
CA SER A 125 0.47 -8.16 9.38
C SER A 125 0.62 -6.92 8.50
N GLN A 126 0.60 -7.08 7.17
CA GLN A 126 0.68 -5.94 6.25
C GLN A 126 -0.57 -5.05 6.25
N LEU A 127 -1.73 -5.57 6.63
CA LEU A 127 -2.96 -4.78 6.77
C LEU A 127 -2.98 -3.93 8.05
N VAL A 128 -2.23 -4.34 9.08
CA VAL A 128 -2.16 -3.67 10.39
C VAL A 128 -0.99 -2.70 10.47
N LEU A 129 0.12 -2.99 9.78
CA LEU A 129 1.31 -2.15 9.81
C LEU A 129 1.19 -0.95 8.86
N ILE A 130 1.74 0.19 9.29
CA ILE A 130 1.97 1.34 8.39
C ILE A 130 3.26 1.04 7.62
N SER A 131 3.13 0.44 6.44
CA SER A 131 4.27 0.02 5.60
C SER A 131 4.07 0.44 4.13
N PRO A 132 5.16 0.55 3.36
CA PRO A 132 5.04 0.74 1.91
C PRO A 132 4.48 -0.50 1.19
N GLU A 133 4.60 -1.68 1.80
CA GLU A 133 4.19 -2.97 1.22
C GLU A 133 2.70 -3.05 0.90
N ILE A 134 1.84 -2.40 1.70
CA ILE A 134 0.41 -2.43 1.42
C ILE A 134 0.06 -1.71 0.11
N PHE A 135 0.82 -0.68 -0.26
CA PHE A 135 0.66 -0.03 -1.56
C PHE A 135 1.09 -0.98 -2.68
N HIS A 136 2.26 -1.62 -2.53
CA HIS A 136 2.75 -2.60 -3.50
C HIS A 136 1.76 -3.74 -3.71
N LEU A 137 1.23 -4.33 -2.63
CA LEU A 137 0.24 -5.40 -2.71
C LEU A 137 -1.05 -4.92 -3.37
N PHE A 138 -1.56 -3.74 -3.02
CA PHE A 138 -2.75 -3.19 -3.64
C PHE A 138 -2.58 -3.02 -5.15
N PHE A 139 -1.50 -2.34 -5.58
CA PHE A 139 -1.24 -2.11 -7.00
C PHE A 139 -0.88 -3.39 -7.75
N PHE A 140 -0.22 -4.34 -7.10
CA PHE A 140 0.06 -5.67 -7.64
C PHE A 140 -1.25 -6.42 -7.96
N PHE A 141 -2.18 -6.52 -7.02
CA PHE A 141 -3.45 -7.21 -7.28
C PHE A 141 -4.35 -6.44 -8.26
N LEU A 142 -4.32 -5.11 -8.23
CA LEU A 142 -4.98 -4.28 -9.24
C LEU A 142 -4.47 -4.62 -10.66
N ALA A 143 -3.15 -4.69 -10.81
CA ALA A 143 -2.48 -5.06 -12.06
C ALA A 143 -2.81 -6.49 -12.49
N LEU A 144 -2.75 -7.44 -11.56
CA LEU A 144 -3.01 -8.84 -11.84
C LEU A 144 -4.45 -9.07 -12.29
N ASN A 145 -5.42 -8.49 -11.59
CA ASN A 145 -6.83 -8.57 -11.96
C ASN A 145 -7.14 -7.91 -13.30
N SER A 146 -6.40 -6.85 -13.64
CA SER A 146 -6.48 -6.20 -14.94
C SER A 146 -6.12 -7.14 -16.09
N ILE A 147 -4.99 -7.84 -15.93
CA ILE A 147 -4.46 -8.79 -16.91
C ILE A 147 -5.41 -9.97 -17.06
N LEU A 148 -5.85 -10.57 -15.95
CA LEU A 148 -6.73 -11.73 -15.95
C LEU A 148 -8.08 -11.48 -16.64
N ARG A 149 -8.55 -10.22 -16.66
CA ARG A 149 -9.88 -9.86 -17.18
C ARG A 149 -9.83 -8.94 -18.40
N ASN A 150 -8.65 -8.77 -19.02
CA ASN A 150 -8.42 -7.95 -20.21
C ASN A 150 -9.05 -6.54 -20.15
N ASN A 151 -9.03 -5.91 -18.97
CA ASN A 151 -9.64 -4.59 -18.80
C ASN A 151 -8.59 -3.48 -18.93
N ILE A 152 -8.58 -2.82 -20.10
CA ILE A 152 -7.60 -1.78 -20.49
C ILE A 152 -7.48 -0.66 -19.43
N PHE A 153 -8.57 -0.30 -18.75
CA PHE A 153 -8.55 0.79 -17.77
C PHE A 153 -7.63 0.50 -16.57
N PHE A 154 -7.65 -0.74 -16.06
CA PHE A 154 -6.78 -1.13 -14.94
C PHE A 154 -5.33 -1.38 -15.40
N GLN A 155 -5.09 -1.60 -16.70
CA GLN A 155 -3.73 -1.80 -17.25
C GLN A 155 -2.93 -0.49 -17.24
N ASN A 156 -3.60 0.66 -17.45
CA ASN A 156 -2.93 1.95 -17.45
C ASN A 156 -2.49 2.40 -16.04
N ILE A 157 -3.26 2.08 -14.99
CA ILE A 157 -2.92 2.42 -13.59
C ILE A 157 -1.69 1.62 -13.11
N ARG A 158 -1.50 0.40 -13.63
CA ARG A 158 -0.37 -0.49 -13.29
C ARG A 158 0.99 0.11 -13.62
N SER A 159 1.13 0.69 -14.81
CA SER A 159 2.44 1.09 -15.35
C SER A 159 3.12 2.19 -14.53
N PHE A 160 2.35 2.93 -13.73
CA PHE A 160 2.87 4.01 -12.90
C PHE A 160 3.55 3.53 -11.61
N PHE A 161 3.12 2.40 -11.03
CA PHE A 161 3.62 1.93 -9.72
C PHE A 161 4.56 0.72 -9.79
N ILE A 162 4.47 -0.13 -10.82
CA ILE A 162 5.43 -1.25 -11.02
C ILE A 162 6.73 -0.74 -11.70
N GLY A 163 6.71 0.47 -12.25
CA GLY A 163 7.90 1.12 -12.82
C GLY A 163 9.05 1.26 -11.83
N ASP A 164 8.76 1.47 -10.54
CA ASP A 164 9.78 1.61 -9.50
C ASP A 164 10.58 0.32 -9.26
N CYS A 165 10.01 -0.87 -9.53
CA CYS A 165 10.77 -2.13 -9.45
C CYS A 165 11.75 -2.35 -10.60
N ASN A 166 11.59 -1.66 -11.73
CA ASN A 166 12.53 -1.75 -12.85
C ASN A 166 13.69 -0.76 -12.73
N VAL A 167 13.51 0.37 -12.03
CA VAL A 167 14.59 1.35 -11.80
C VAL A 167 15.75 0.70 -11.05
N TYR A 168 15.49 -0.10 -10.01
CA TYR A 168 16.56 -0.84 -9.30
C TYR A 168 17.24 -1.93 -10.13
N ARG A 169 16.57 -2.46 -11.16
CA ARG A 169 17.15 -3.48 -12.04
C ARG A 169 18.03 -2.86 -13.11
N ASP A 170 17.72 -1.64 -13.54
CA ASP A 170 18.57 -0.85 -14.42
C ASP A 170 19.79 -0.29 -13.65
N ASP A 171 19.64 0.14 -12.40
CA ASP A 171 20.76 0.61 -11.58
C ASP A 171 21.78 -0.49 -11.23
N ALA A 172 21.32 -1.73 -11.01
CA ALA A 172 22.20 -2.89 -10.81
C ALA A 172 22.94 -3.32 -12.10
N LEU A 173 22.38 -3.01 -13.28
CA LEU A 173 23.02 -3.25 -14.58
C LEU A 173 23.96 -2.10 -14.97
N PHE A 174 23.69 -0.86 -14.56
CA PHE A 174 24.50 0.31 -14.86
C PHE A 174 25.83 0.36 -14.07
N TRP A 175 25.89 -0.23 -12.87
CA TRP A 175 27.13 -0.33 -12.10
C TRP A 175 27.96 -1.62 -12.38
N GLY A 176 27.52 -2.45 -13.32
CA GLY A 176 28.14 -3.72 -13.68
C GLY A 176 29.16 -3.69 -14.83
N PHE A 177 29.44 -2.53 -15.43
CA PHE A 177 30.48 -2.39 -16.46
C PHE A 177 31.10 -1.00 -16.47
N SER A 178 32.23 -0.84 -15.78
CA SER A 178 33.27 0.14 -16.12
C SER A 178 34.59 -0.32 -15.52
N TYR A 179 35.41 -0.97 -16.35
CA TYR A 179 36.87 -0.83 -16.30
C TYR A 179 37.23 0.49 -16.99
#